data_AF-A0A4R3Z7M7-F1
#
_entry.id   AF-A0A4R3Z7M7-F1
#
_cell.length_a   1.000
_cell.length_b   1.000
_cell.length_c   1.000
_cell.angle_alpha   90.00
_cell.angle_beta   90.00
_cell.angle_gamma   90.00
#
_symmetry.space_group_name_H-M   'P 1'
#
loop_
_entity.id
_entity.type
_entity.pdbx_description
1 polymer ?
#
loop_
_entity_poly.entity_id
_entity_poly.type
_entity_poly.pdbx_seq_one_letter_code
_entity_poly.pdbx_strand_id
1 'polypeptide(L)'
;MDHLSNLEFRLVQSALITHCESTVSRFAILDVSAVDKLSEHRKQFDTTYAAMYHPWLSIFDPLLKKNSYTPLSGTIAGIYARVDNTRGVWKAPANEVVRNATRLSVHYNEAEQEKLNHPKGINLIRSLPGMEIHVWGARTCSSDGNWKYINVRRLFI
;
A
#
# COMPACT_ATOMS: atom_id res chain seq x y z
N MET A 1 -3.72 8.78 21.53
CA MET A 1 -3.26 8.78 20.12
C MET A 1 -4.44 9.26 19.30
N ASP A 2 -4.40 10.55 19.01
CA ASP A 2 -5.57 11.42 19.19
C ASP A 2 -6.37 11.59 17.91
N HIS A 3 -7.67 11.79 18.05
CA HIS A 3 -8.62 11.99 16.95
C HIS A 3 -8.17 13.08 15.96
N LEU A 4 -7.43 14.09 16.42
CA LEU A 4 -6.86 15.17 15.60
C LEU A 4 -5.82 14.65 14.60
N SER A 5 -4.96 13.71 15.00
CA SER A 5 -3.94 13.12 14.12
C SER A 5 -4.53 12.32 12.96
N ASN A 6 -5.69 11.67 13.18
CA ASN A 6 -6.40 10.93 12.13
C ASN A 6 -7.05 11.86 11.10
N LEU A 7 -7.53 13.03 11.54
CA LEU A 7 -8.13 14.02 10.65
C LEU A 7 -7.07 14.65 9.74
N GLU A 8 -5.92 15.06 10.29
CA GLU A 8 -4.80 15.60 9.52
C GLU A 8 -4.26 14.57 8.51
N PHE A 9 -4.09 13.31 8.94
CA PHE A 9 -3.66 12.24 8.06
C PHE A 9 -4.58 12.05 6.84
N ARG A 10 -5.90 12.05 7.08
CA ARG A 10 -6.90 11.97 6.01
C ARG A 10 -6.83 13.16 5.05
N LEU A 11 -6.64 14.38 5.56
CA LEU A 11 -6.57 15.58 4.73
C LEU A 11 -5.35 15.54 3.79
N VAL A 12 -4.21 15.09 4.28
CA VAL A 12 -3.00 14.93 3.44
C VAL A 12 -3.23 13.89 2.35
N GLN A 13 -3.85 12.75 2.67
CA GLN A 13 -4.17 11.73 1.65
C GLN A 13 -5.16 12.23 0.61
N SER A 14 -6.20 12.96 1.03
CA SER A 14 -7.16 13.56 0.11
C SER A 14 -6.49 14.58 -0.81
N ALA A 15 -5.64 15.46 -0.28
CA ALA A 15 -4.90 16.44 -1.09
C ALA A 15 -3.95 15.75 -2.09
N LEU A 16 -3.26 14.69 -1.68
CA LEU A 16 -2.39 13.90 -2.54
C LEU A 16 -3.18 13.22 -3.68
N ILE A 17 -4.33 12.63 -3.38
CA ILE A 17 -5.21 12.03 -4.39
C ILE A 17 -5.67 13.09 -5.39
N THR A 18 -6.19 14.22 -4.92
CA THR A 18 -6.63 15.34 -5.79
C THR A 18 -5.50 15.82 -6.69
N HIS A 19 -4.26 15.87 -6.18
CA HIS A 19 -3.10 16.22 -7.00
C HIS A 19 -2.82 15.18 -8.10
N CYS A 20 -2.91 13.88 -7.79
CA CYS A 20 -2.74 12.83 -8.79
C CYS A 20 -3.84 12.84 -9.86
N GLU A 21 -5.09 13.06 -9.45
CA GLU A 21 -6.24 13.14 -10.37
C GLU A 21 -6.17 14.36 -11.29
N SER A 22 -5.79 15.53 -10.77
CA SER A 22 -5.68 16.75 -11.58
C SER A 22 -4.52 16.71 -12.57
N THR A 23 -3.42 16.05 -12.22
CA THR A 23 -2.23 16.03 -13.07
C THR A 23 -2.16 14.84 -14.03
N VAL A 24 -2.97 13.82 -13.81
CA VAL A 24 -3.16 12.60 -14.64
C VAL A 24 -1.91 11.77 -14.97
N SER A 25 -0.71 12.21 -14.56
CA SER A 25 0.59 11.56 -14.80
C SER A 25 1.25 11.02 -13.53
N ARG A 26 0.50 10.92 -12.43
CA ARG A 26 1.01 10.55 -11.09
C ARG A 26 0.09 9.54 -10.43
N PHE A 27 0.65 8.69 -9.58
CA PHE A 27 -0.09 7.68 -8.83
C PHE A 27 0.29 7.74 -7.34
N ALA A 28 -0.71 7.80 -6.47
CA ALA A 28 -0.55 7.91 -5.02
C ALA A 28 -0.40 6.53 -4.36
N ILE A 29 0.57 6.42 -3.45
CA ILE A 29 0.71 5.25 -2.58
C ILE A 29 0.35 5.70 -1.16
N LEU A 30 -0.69 5.10 -0.61
CA LEU A 30 -1.28 5.51 0.65
C LEU A 30 -1.01 4.48 1.74
N ASP A 31 -0.55 4.96 2.88
CA ASP A 31 -0.38 4.16 4.09
C ASP A 31 -1.67 4.13 4.90
N VAL A 32 -1.90 3.04 5.64
CA VAL A 32 -2.94 3.03 6.68
C VAL A 32 -2.32 2.52 7.97
N SER A 33 -2.35 3.34 9.03
CA SER A 33 -1.76 3.02 10.33
C SER A 33 -2.72 2.27 11.26
N ALA A 34 -4.03 2.55 11.17
CA ALA A 34 -5.03 2.01 12.08
C ALA A 34 -5.52 0.61 11.64
N VAL A 35 -5.25 -0.39 12.48
CA VAL A 35 -5.65 -1.79 12.27
C VAL A 35 -7.17 -1.93 12.37
N ASP A 36 -7.78 -1.39 13.43
CA ASP A 36 -9.20 -1.60 13.75
C ASP A 36 -10.16 -0.87 12.79
N LYS A 37 -9.68 0.17 12.09
CA LYS A 37 -10.48 1.03 11.20
C LYS A 37 -10.05 0.96 9.74
N LEU A 38 -9.22 -0.01 9.38
CA LEU A 38 -8.66 -0.16 8.03
C LEU A 38 -9.73 -0.16 6.93
N SER A 39 -10.83 -0.87 7.17
CA SER A 39 -11.96 -0.96 6.22
C SER A 39 -12.77 0.33 6.14
N GLU A 40 -12.92 1.05 7.25
CA GLU A 40 -13.65 2.33 7.29
C GLU A 40 -12.83 3.43 6.59
N HIS A 41 -11.52 3.47 6.87
CA HIS A 41 -10.59 4.39 6.24
C HIS A 41 -10.56 4.22 4.72
N ARG A 42 -10.51 2.96 4.26
CA ARG A 42 -10.54 2.65 2.81
C ARG A 42 -11.79 3.18 2.12
N LYS A 43 -12.96 3.16 2.76
CA LYS A 43 -14.23 3.63 2.17
C LYS A 43 -14.25 5.14 1.92
N GLN A 44 -13.35 5.91 2.52
CA GLN A 44 -13.31 7.37 2.38
C GLN A 44 -12.81 7.84 1.01
N PHE A 45 -12.22 6.94 0.22
CA PHE A 45 -11.58 7.26 -1.05
C PHE A 45 -12.09 6.32 -2.12
N ASP A 46 -12.50 6.85 -3.28
CA ASP A 46 -12.79 6.05 -4.46
C ASP A 46 -12.08 6.69 -5.65
N THR A 47 -10.94 6.12 -6.03
CA THR A 47 -10.08 6.70 -7.07
C THR A 47 -9.26 5.63 -7.77
N THR A 48 -9.06 5.83 -9.06
CA THR A 48 -8.19 4.98 -9.88
C THR A 48 -6.72 5.34 -9.70
N TYR A 49 -6.40 6.52 -9.14
CA TYR A 49 -5.04 7.08 -9.04
C TYR A 49 -4.34 6.80 -7.71
N ALA A 50 -4.89 5.93 -6.86
CA ALA A 50 -4.26 5.57 -5.59
C ALA A 50 -4.31 4.07 -5.31
N ALA A 51 -3.39 3.60 -4.48
CA ALA A 51 -3.44 2.29 -3.85
C ALA A 51 -3.10 2.39 -2.37
N MET A 52 -3.80 1.59 -1.55
CA MET A 52 -3.55 1.52 -0.11
C MET A 52 -2.78 0.28 0.27
N TYR A 53 -1.86 0.45 1.20
CA TYR A 53 -1.00 -0.59 1.71
C TYR A 53 -1.00 -0.66 3.24
N HIS A 54 -0.96 -1.89 3.75
CA HIS A 54 -0.94 -2.22 5.17
C HIS A 54 -0.31 -3.61 5.34
N PRO A 55 0.27 -4.02 6.49
CA PRO A 55 0.63 -3.26 7.69
C PRO A 55 2.01 -2.61 7.61
N TRP A 56 2.30 -1.68 8.52
CA TRP A 56 3.63 -1.09 8.63
C TRP A 56 4.71 -2.15 8.82
N LEU A 57 5.89 -1.90 8.27
CA LEU A 57 7.04 -2.79 8.40
C LEU A 57 8.03 -2.27 9.43
N SER A 58 8.74 -3.19 10.07
CA SER A 58 9.89 -2.87 10.91
C SER A 58 11.16 -2.93 10.08
N ILE A 59 11.97 -1.88 10.17
CA ILE A 59 13.26 -1.76 9.50
C ILE A 59 14.30 -1.39 10.55
N PHE A 60 15.53 -1.88 10.39
CA PHE A 60 16.66 -1.44 11.21
C PHE A 60 17.04 0.00 10.83
N ASP A 61 16.92 0.91 11.79
CA ASP A 61 17.37 2.29 11.64
C ASP A 61 18.86 2.37 12.05
N PRO A 62 19.79 2.63 11.11
CA PRO A 62 21.22 2.70 11.41
C PRO A 62 21.60 3.91 12.28
N LEU A 63 20.81 4.99 12.25
CA LEU A 63 21.05 6.19 13.06
C LEU A 63 20.67 5.93 14.52
N LEU A 64 19.52 5.29 14.73
CA LEU A 64 19.03 4.95 16.08
C LEU A 64 19.54 3.61 16.60
N LYS A 65 20.25 2.83 15.76
CA LYS A 65 20.76 1.47 16.02
C LYS A 65 19.69 0.53 16.58
N LYS A 66 18.44 0.70 16.15
CA LYS A 66 17.30 -0.10 16.61
C LYS A 66 16.28 -0.28 15.50
N ASN A 67 15.45 -1.29 15.63
CA ASN A 67 14.31 -1.47 14.74
C ASN A 67 13.24 -0.42 15.06
N SER A 68 12.69 0.21 14.02
CA SER A 68 11.55 1.12 14.12
C SER A 68 10.48 0.73 13.09
N TYR A 69 9.22 1.01 13.39
CA TYR A 69 8.13 0.79 12.44
C TYR A 69 7.99 2.00 11.53
N THR A 70 7.97 1.75 10.22
CA THR A 70 7.86 2.78 9.21
C THR A 70 6.63 2.53 8.32
N PRO A 71 6.01 3.60 7.79
CA PRO A 71 5.02 3.48 6.74
C PRO A 71 5.58 2.76 5.50
N LEU A 72 4.68 2.21 4.69
CA LEU A 72 4.98 1.37 3.53
C LEU A 72 5.20 2.15 2.24
N SER A 73 4.67 3.37 2.11
CA SER A 73 4.67 4.14 0.85
C SER A 73 6.03 4.21 0.18
N GLY A 74 7.08 4.55 0.92
CA GLY A 74 8.45 4.58 0.40
C GLY A 74 8.97 3.20 -0.05
N THR A 75 8.66 2.16 0.73
CA THR A 75 9.06 0.78 0.40
C THR A 75 8.36 0.30 -0.88
N ILE A 76 7.06 0.55 -1.00
CA ILE A 76 6.26 0.21 -2.18
C ILE A 76 6.72 1.01 -3.40
N ALA A 77 7.04 2.29 -3.26
CA ALA A 77 7.59 3.09 -4.36
C ALA A 77 8.88 2.47 -4.92
N GLY A 78 9.77 2.00 -4.04
CA GLY A 78 10.96 1.25 -4.43
C GLY A 78 10.66 -0.07 -5.13
N ILE A 79 9.61 -0.79 -4.69
CA ILE A 79 9.16 -2.02 -5.34
C ILE A 79 8.58 -1.73 -6.73
N TYR A 80 7.79 -0.67 -6.90
CA TYR A 80 7.30 -0.25 -8.21
C TYR A 80 8.45 0.01 -9.16
N ALA A 81 9.40 0.87 -8.76
CA ALA A 81 10.57 1.18 -9.58
C ALA A 81 11.37 -0.08 -9.96
N ARG A 82 11.56 -1.01 -9.01
CA ARG A 82 12.27 -2.26 -9.27
C ARG A 82 11.51 -3.16 -10.26
N VAL A 83 10.20 -3.33 -10.09
CA VAL A 83 9.36 -4.16 -10.98
C VAL A 83 9.36 -3.56 -12.38
N ASP A 84 9.14 -2.26 -12.49
CA ASP A 84 9.09 -1.57 -13.79
C ASP A 84 10.42 -1.71 -14.54
N ASN A 85 11.56 -1.54 -13.85
CA ASN A 85 12.88 -1.65 -14.47
C ASN A 85 13.27 -3.09 -14.85
N THR A 86 12.75 -4.10 -14.15
CA THR A 86 13.17 -5.50 -14.38
C THR A 86 12.18 -6.30 -15.24
N ARG A 87 10.90 -5.92 -15.23
CA ARG A 87 9.80 -6.66 -15.87
C ARG A 87 8.89 -5.79 -16.72
N GLY A 88 8.92 -4.46 -16.54
CA GLY A 88 8.02 -3.52 -17.20
C GLY A 88 6.77 -3.18 -16.40
N VAL A 89 6.22 -1.98 -16.65
CA VAL A 89 5.08 -1.38 -15.90
C VAL A 89 3.81 -2.24 -15.97
N TRP A 90 3.65 -3.05 -17.02
CA TRP A 90 2.52 -3.95 -17.19
C TRP A 90 2.50 -5.09 -16.18
N LYS A 91 3.62 -5.41 -15.52
CA LYS A 91 3.68 -6.44 -14.47
C LYS A 91 3.13 -5.88 -13.16
N ALA A 92 2.16 -6.58 -12.58
CA ALA A 92 1.64 -6.26 -11.25
C ALA A 92 2.77 -6.24 -10.19
N PRO A 93 2.89 -5.19 -9.36
CA PRO A 93 3.87 -5.09 -8.27
C PRO A 93 3.40 -5.89 -7.03
N ALA A 94 3.03 -7.15 -7.25
CA ALA A 94 2.63 -8.11 -6.24
C ALA A 94 3.46 -9.39 -6.39
N ASN A 95 3.48 -10.18 -5.31
CA ASN A 95 4.40 -11.29 -5.10
C ASN A 95 5.87 -10.86 -5.14
N GLU A 96 6.14 -9.65 -4.68
CA GLU A 96 7.48 -9.06 -4.64
C GLU A 96 8.03 -9.11 -3.21
N VAL A 97 9.29 -9.57 -3.07
CA VAL A 97 10.00 -9.57 -1.79
C VAL A 97 10.21 -8.14 -1.29
N VAL A 98 9.86 -7.91 -0.03
CA VAL A 98 10.16 -6.68 0.68
C VAL A 98 11.55 -6.80 1.31
N ARG A 99 12.54 -6.19 0.66
CA ARG A 99 13.95 -6.22 1.11
C ARG A 99 14.14 -5.38 2.37
N ASN A 100 15.06 -5.79 3.24
CA ASN A 100 15.46 -5.10 4.47
C ASN A 100 14.36 -4.94 5.53
N ALA A 101 13.20 -5.59 5.34
CA ALA A 101 12.15 -5.66 6.36
C ALA A 101 12.47 -6.79 7.34
N THR A 102 12.39 -6.50 8.64
CA THR A 102 12.65 -7.48 9.70
C THR A 102 11.37 -8.06 10.27
N ARG A 103 10.28 -7.28 10.30
CA ARG A 103 8.99 -7.69 10.87
C ARG A 103 7.83 -6.89 10.29
N LEU A 104 6.61 -7.37 10.51
CA LEU A 104 5.36 -6.67 10.26
C LEU A 104 4.74 -6.22 11.59
N SER A 105 4.08 -5.06 11.62
CA SER A 105 3.39 -4.60 12.83
C SER A 105 2.18 -5.48 13.17
N VAL A 106 1.56 -6.09 12.16
CA VAL A 106 0.45 -7.04 12.28
C VAL A 106 0.67 -8.20 11.32
N HIS A 107 0.27 -9.40 11.72
CA HIS A 107 0.23 -10.56 10.83
C HIS A 107 -1.21 -10.82 10.40
N TYR A 108 -1.41 -11.05 9.11
CA TYR A 108 -2.71 -11.40 8.55
C TYR A 108 -2.71 -12.83 8.03
N ASN A 109 -3.77 -13.56 8.31
CA ASN A 109 -4.03 -14.87 7.69
C ASN A 109 -4.69 -14.71 6.31
N GLU A 110 -4.92 -15.82 5.63
CA GLU A 110 -5.47 -15.83 4.27
C GLU A 110 -6.93 -15.32 4.22
N ALA A 111 -7.76 -15.74 5.18
CA ALA A 111 -9.15 -15.31 5.25
C ALA A 111 -9.29 -13.81 5.52
N GLU A 112 -8.41 -13.23 6.34
CA GLU A 112 -8.35 -11.78 6.58
C GLU A 112 -7.87 -11.03 5.33
N GLN A 113 -6.86 -11.58 4.63
CA GLN A 113 -6.41 -11.03 3.36
C GLN A 113 -7.56 -10.99 2.36
N GLU A 114 -8.31 -12.07 2.22
CA GLU A 114 -9.42 -12.12 1.28
C GLU A 114 -10.45 -11.02 1.60
N LYS A 115 -10.85 -10.86 2.87
CA LYS A 115 -11.80 -9.84 3.34
C LYS A 115 -11.32 -8.39 3.16
N LEU A 116 -10.01 -8.15 3.17
CA LEU A 116 -9.42 -6.82 3.04
C LEU A 116 -9.07 -6.47 1.60
N ASN A 117 -8.63 -7.45 0.82
CA ASN A 117 -8.24 -7.24 -0.57
C ASN A 117 -9.47 -7.33 -1.50
N HIS A 118 -10.44 -8.19 -1.21
CA HIS A 118 -11.67 -8.36 -1.98
C HIS A 118 -12.91 -8.14 -1.09
N PRO A 119 -13.81 -7.17 -1.40
CA PRO A 119 -13.80 -6.24 -2.53
C PRO A 119 -13.03 -4.93 -2.26
N LYS A 120 -12.46 -4.74 -1.07
CA LYS A 120 -12.04 -3.39 -0.61
C LYS A 120 -10.75 -2.88 -1.28
N GLY A 121 -9.92 -3.71 -1.89
CA GLY A 121 -8.70 -3.25 -2.57
C GLY A 121 -7.59 -2.75 -1.63
N ILE A 122 -7.50 -3.29 -0.42
CA ILE A 122 -6.41 -3.01 0.51
C ILE A 122 -5.30 -4.03 0.26
N ASN A 123 -4.13 -3.56 -0.15
CA ASN A 123 -3.01 -4.42 -0.49
C ASN A 123 -2.22 -4.77 0.76
N LEU A 124 -2.21 -6.05 1.12
CA LEU A 124 -1.51 -6.50 2.30
C LEU A 124 -0.04 -6.81 2.02
N ILE A 125 0.81 -6.58 3.02
CA ILE A 125 2.14 -7.17 3.12
C ILE A 125 2.07 -8.30 4.14
N ARG A 126 2.59 -9.48 3.78
CA ARG A 126 2.52 -10.67 4.65
C ARG A 126 3.81 -11.43 4.64
N SER A 127 4.07 -12.09 5.76
CA SER A 127 5.05 -13.18 5.88
C SER A 127 4.26 -14.45 6.15
N LEU A 128 4.50 -15.45 5.32
CA LEU A 128 4.02 -16.82 5.54
C LEU A 128 5.15 -17.65 6.15
N PRO A 129 4.85 -18.70 6.92
CA PRO A 129 5.87 -19.62 7.43
C PRO A 129 6.74 -20.15 6.28
N GLY A 130 8.07 -20.01 6.42
CA GLY A 130 9.03 -20.44 5.39
C GLY A 130 9.18 -19.50 4.19
N MET A 131 8.50 -18.34 4.18
CA MET A 131 8.63 -17.34 3.13
C MET A 131 9.07 -15.98 3.69
N GLU A 132 9.84 -15.25 2.89
CA GLU A 132 10.16 -13.85 3.18
C GLU A 132 8.89 -12.97 3.20
N ILE A 133 9.03 -11.73 3.68
CA ILE A 133 7.95 -10.75 3.63
C ILE A 133 7.69 -10.36 2.17
N HIS A 134 6.44 -10.49 1.71
CA HIS A 134 6.04 -10.20 0.34
C HIS A 134 4.86 -9.23 0.26
N VAL A 135 4.74 -8.53 -0.87
CA VAL A 135 3.53 -7.79 -1.24
C VAL A 135 2.46 -8.76 -1.77
N TRP A 136 1.26 -8.76 -1.19
CA TRP A 136 0.15 -9.66 -1.50
C TRP A 136 -1.05 -8.99 -2.17
N GLY A 137 -0.86 -7.83 -2.79
CA GLY A 137 -1.92 -7.14 -3.52
C GLY A 137 -1.39 -6.13 -4.53
N ALA A 138 -2.17 -5.92 -5.59
CA ALA A 138 -1.92 -4.91 -6.61
C ALA A 138 -3.24 -4.23 -7.07
N ARG A 139 -4.16 -3.97 -6.13
CA ARG A 139 -5.44 -3.30 -6.39
C ARG A 139 -5.37 -1.81 -6.13
N THR A 140 -6.10 -1.05 -6.93
CA THR A 140 -6.29 0.39 -6.72
C THR A 140 -7.35 0.65 -5.64
N CYS A 141 -7.51 1.93 -5.29
CA CYS A 141 -8.60 2.40 -4.46
C CYS A 141 -9.92 2.60 -5.23
N SER A 142 -10.08 2.03 -6.43
CA SER A 142 -11.27 2.23 -7.26
C SER A 142 -12.32 1.15 -7.08
N SER A 143 -13.58 1.55 -7.17
CA SER A 143 -14.74 0.67 -7.38
C SER A 143 -14.94 0.27 -8.86
N ASP A 144 -14.32 0.98 -9.80
CA ASP A 144 -14.40 0.69 -11.24
C ASP A 144 -13.62 -0.58 -11.60
N GLY A 145 -14.32 -1.57 -12.16
CA GLY A 145 -13.75 -2.83 -12.60
C GLY A 145 -12.66 -2.69 -13.68
N ASN A 146 -12.72 -1.65 -14.51
CA ASN A 146 -11.73 -1.39 -15.57
C ASN A 146 -10.38 -0.99 -14.99
N TRP A 147 -10.38 -0.29 -13.84
CA TRP A 147 -9.18 0.26 -13.21
C TRP A 147 -8.86 -0.43 -11.89
N LYS A 148 -9.29 -1.68 -11.74
CA LYS A 148 -9.12 -2.47 -10.51
C LYS A 148 -7.65 -2.69 -10.12
N TYR A 149 -6.75 -2.76 -11.10
CA TYR A 149 -5.35 -3.15 -10.89
C TYR A 149 -4.36 -2.02 -11.11
N ILE A 150 -3.35 -1.96 -10.25
CA ILE A 150 -2.32 -0.92 -10.23
C ILE A 150 -1.52 -0.89 -11.53
N ASN A 151 -1.05 -2.04 -12.00
CA ASN A 151 -0.29 -2.12 -13.26
C ASN A 151 -1.13 -1.71 -14.47
N VAL A 152 -2.43 -1.98 -14.46
CA VAL A 152 -3.33 -1.53 -15.52
C VAL A 152 -3.46 -0.01 -15.48
N ARG A 153 -3.72 0.61 -14.32
CA ARG A 153 -3.74 2.08 -14.22
C ARG A 153 -2.41 2.70 -14.62
N ARG A 154 -1.31 2.17 -14.08
CA ARG A 154 0.04 2.73 -14.26
C ARG A 154 0.56 2.61 -15.69
N LEU A 155 0.02 1.69 -16.49
CA LEU A 155 0.34 1.58 -17.91
C LEU A 155 -0.23 2.75 -18.74
N PHE A 156 -1.25 3.45 -18.25
CA PHE A 156 -1.97 4.53 -18.94
C PHE A 156 -1.66 5.93 -18.37
N ILE A 157 -0.59 6.09 -17.60
CA ILE A 157 -0.15 7.38 -17.02
C ILE A 157 1.33 7.63 -17.29
#